data_AF-A0A838KGN2-F1
#
_entry.id   AF-A0A838KGN2-F1
#
_cell.length_a   1.000
_cell.length_b   1.000
_cell.length_c   1.000
_cell.angle_alpha   90.00
_cell.angle_beta   90.00
_cell.angle_gamma   90.00
#
_symmetry.space_group_name_H-M   'P 1'
#
loop_
_entity.id
_entity.type
_entity.pdbx_description
1 polymer ?
#
loop_
_entity_poly.entity_id
_entity_poly.type
_entity_poly.pdbx_seq_one_letter_code
_entity_poly.pdbx_strand_id
1 'polypeptide(L)'
;MVTASQRTARLALTVGTSLAACLVPALAGAAELRTDDGVGDVWAEVYDDTGTFEGWVKAGTVVNGDVISTKARHASRRIVFTTRYALLVRGAGENRFKTQQQMRFPDGSTAAVVVDTSNGWTGASYVYDADTGNGIPCAGVRHEIDYDADTVRVSFPRACVDRPRWLRYVGLAYAWSGSDTETGDDDHNYLDNALNAGHKQGTGNSNTSPRIYAG
;
A
#
# COMPACT_ATOMS: atom_id res chain seq x y z
N MET A 1 -5.14 78.77 -40.70
CA MET A 1 -4.46 78.61 -42.01
C MET A 1 -3.83 77.22 -42.02
N VAL A 2 -4.34 76.34 -42.90
CA VAL A 2 -3.77 75.07 -43.45
C VAL A 2 -3.38 73.96 -42.44
N THR A 3 -4.23 72.98 -42.10
CA THR A 3 -4.54 71.65 -42.74
C THR A 3 -3.37 70.72 -43.11
N ALA A 4 -3.30 69.54 -42.48
CA ALA A 4 -3.06 68.19 -43.07
C ALA A 4 -2.96 67.17 -41.90
N SER A 5 -3.90 66.25 -41.65
CA SER A 5 -4.23 65.01 -42.38
C SER A 5 -3.06 64.04 -42.54
N GLN A 6 -3.08 62.92 -41.81
CA GLN A 6 -2.67 61.57 -42.27
C GLN A 6 -2.99 60.54 -41.16
N ARG A 7 -3.98 59.67 -41.37
CA ARG A 7 -3.95 58.35 -42.03
C ARG A 7 -3.75 57.21 -41.02
N THR A 8 -4.88 56.59 -40.73
CA THR A 8 -5.12 55.25 -40.19
C THR A 8 -4.23 54.19 -40.82
N ALA A 9 -3.56 53.39 -39.97
CA ALA A 9 -3.06 52.08 -40.32
C ALA A 9 -3.51 51.08 -39.24
N ARG A 10 -4.55 50.31 -39.54
CA ARG A 10 -4.99 49.15 -38.75
C ARG A 10 -4.14 47.97 -39.19
N LEU A 11 -3.15 47.56 -38.39
CA LEU A 11 -2.53 46.25 -38.52
C LEU A 11 -3.38 45.23 -37.76
N ALA A 12 -4.17 44.45 -38.49
CA ALA A 12 -4.79 43.24 -37.98
C ALA A 12 -3.73 42.13 -38.00
N LEU A 13 -3.21 41.79 -36.82
CA LEU A 13 -2.29 40.67 -36.64
C LEU A 13 -3.10 39.41 -36.35
N THR A 14 -3.34 38.61 -37.39
CA THR A 14 -3.98 37.30 -37.30
C THR A 14 -2.97 36.30 -36.74
N VAL A 15 -2.94 36.13 -35.41
CA VAL A 15 -2.14 35.09 -34.76
C VAL A 15 -2.85 33.76 -34.96
N GLY A 16 -2.40 33.00 -35.97
CA GLY A 16 -2.85 31.64 -36.23
C GLY A 16 -2.33 30.69 -35.17
N THR A 17 -3.16 30.32 -34.21
CA THR A 17 -2.86 29.29 -33.21
C THR A 17 -2.97 27.92 -33.85
N SER A 18 -1.87 27.40 -34.39
CA SER A 18 -1.79 26.01 -34.85
C SER A 18 -1.94 25.06 -33.65
N LEU A 19 -3.14 24.52 -33.48
CA LEU A 19 -3.40 23.40 -32.56
C LEU A 19 -2.71 22.13 -33.13
N ALA A 20 -1.41 22.02 -32.90
CA ALA A 20 -0.70 20.76 -33.09
C ALA A 20 -1.17 19.80 -32.00
N ALA A 21 -2.23 19.05 -32.28
CA ALA A 21 -2.68 17.95 -31.43
C ALA A 21 -1.59 16.86 -31.44
N CYS A 22 -0.67 16.93 -30.50
CA CYS A 22 0.22 15.82 -30.18
C CYS A 22 -0.65 14.63 -29.75
N LEU A 23 -0.96 13.76 -30.71
CA LEU A 23 -1.44 12.41 -30.48
C LEU A 23 -0.32 11.61 -29.80
N VAL A 24 -0.07 11.91 -28.52
CA VAL A 24 0.72 11.01 -27.68
C VAL A 24 -0.15 9.77 -27.52
N PRO A 25 0.25 8.59 -28.02
CA PRO A 25 -0.49 7.37 -27.74
C PRO A 25 -0.57 7.26 -26.23
N ALA A 26 -1.78 7.36 -25.68
CA ALA A 26 -2.03 7.02 -24.30
C ALA A 26 -1.74 5.53 -24.19
N LEU A 27 -0.49 5.19 -23.86
CA LEU A 27 -0.12 3.86 -23.48
C LEU A 27 -1.10 3.51 -22.35
N ALA A 28 -1.93 2.49 -22.58
CA ALA A 28 -2.73 1.82 -21.56
C ALA A 28 -1.74 1.16 -20.58
N GLY A 29 -1.05 2.02 -19.83
CA GLY A 29 -0.05 1.70 -18.86
C GLY A 29 -0.77 1.56 -17.54
N ALA A 30 -0.55 0.41 -16.88
CA ALA A 30 -1.00 0.18 -15.53
C ALA A 30 -0.69 1.38 -14.65
N ALA A 31 -1.70 1.93 -13.95
CA ALA A 31 -1.44 2.99 -12.99
C ALA A 31 -0.59 2.41 -11.86
N GLU A 32 0.41 3.18 -11.45
CA GLU A 32 1.31 2.86 -10.35
C GLU A 32 1.27 4.02 -9.36
N LEU A 33 1.18 3.68 -8.08
CA LEU A 33 1.34 4.60 -6.97
C LEU A 33 2.45 4.08 -6.08
N ARG A 34 3.42 4.93 -5.78
CA ARG A 34 4.41 4.70 -4.72
C ARG A 34 4.03 5.59 -3.54
N THR A 35 3.97 4.99 -2.36
CA THR A 35 3.94 5.70 -1.09
C THR A 35 5.24 5.42 -0.36
N ASP A 36 5.90 6.48 0.09
CA ASP A 36 7.04 6.40 1.00
C ASP A 36 6.53 6.51 2.43
N ASP A 37 7.20 5.82 3.33
CA ASP A 37 6.88 5.80 4.75
C ASP A 37 8.07 6.27 5.60
N GLY A 38 7.79 6.68 6.83
CA GLY A 38 8.84 7.03 7.78
C GLY A 38 9.72 5.82 8.10
N VAL A 39 10.95 6.06 8.56
CA VAL A 39 11.72 5.00 9.23
C VAL A 39 11.47 5.15 10.73
N GLY A 40 11.24 4.03 11.42
CA GLY A 40 11.17 3.97 12.86
C GLY A 40 9.86 4.50 13.45
N ASP A 41 8.76 4.39 12.72
CA ASP A 41 7.39 4.68 13.16
C ASP A 41 6.54 3.43 13.45
N VAL A 42 7.22 2.31 13.72
CA VAL A 42 6.59 1.11 14.27
C VAL A 42 6.08 1.36 15.69
N TRP A 43 4.94 0.75 16.00
CA TRP A 43 4.30 0.76 17.30
C TRP A 43 4.28 -0.65 17.89
N ALA A 44 4.49 -0.77 19.20
CA ALA A 44 4.32 -2.00 19.96
C ALA A 44 3.01 -1.95 20.77
N GLU A 45 2.28 -3.05 20.79
CA GLU A 45 1.21 -3.26 21.76
C GLU A 45 1.81 -3.43 23.16
N VAL A 46 1.19 -2.79 24.15
CA VAL A 46 1.56 -2.91 25.57
C VAL A 46 0.41 -3.60 26.28
N TYR A 47 0.77 -4.58 27.10
CA TYR A 47 -0.12 -5.35 27.94
C TYR A 47 0.31 -5.20 29.41
N ASP A 48 -0.66 -5.24 30.33
CA ASP A 48 -0.36 -5.33 31.77
C ASP A 48 0.07 -6.74 32.18
N ASP A 49 0.36 -6.93 33.47
CA ASP A 49 0.76 -8.22 34.06
C ASP A 49 -0.34 -9.29 34.04
N THR A 50 -1.56 -8.93 33.64
CA THR A 50 -2.68 -9.85 33.43
C THR A 50 -2.89 -10.21 31.96
N GLY A 51 -2.08 -9.66 31.06
CA GLY A 51 -2.24 -9.79 29.61
C GLY A 51 -3.37 -8.92 29.04
N THR A 52 -3.84 -7.90 29.78
CA THR A 52 -4.85 -6.95 29.30
C THR A 52 -4.17 -5.86 28.49
N PHE A 53 -4.69 -5.58 27.29
CA PHE A 53 -4.17 -4.53 26.42
C PHE A 53 -4.32 -3.14 27.07
N GLU A 54 -3.20 -2.45 27.27
CA GLU A 54 -3.15 -1.11 27.86
C GLU A 54 -3.01 0.00 26.81
N GLY A 55 -2.38 -0.29 25.67
CA GLY A 55 -2.20 0.71 24.62
C GLY A 55 -1.06 0.42 23.65
N TRP A 56 -0.61 1.50 23.01
CA TRP A 56 0.46 1.47 22.02
C TRP A 56 1.60 2.38 22.45
N VAL A 57 2.84 1.91 22.30
CA VAL A 57 4.05 2.71 22.47
C VAL A 57 4.88 2.70 21.20
N LYS A 58 5.62 3.78 20.94
CA LYS A 58 6.50 3.83 19.78
C LYS A 58 7.70 2.90 19.98
N ALA A 59 7.91 1.99 19.05
CA ALA A 59 8.96 0.97 19.11
C ALA A 59 10.23 1.35 18.34
N GLY A 60 10.17 2.38 17.49
CA GLY A 60 11.29 2.72 16.62
C GLY A 60 11.34 1.78 15.42
N THR A 61 12.55 1.38 15.00
CA THR A 61 12.72 0.40 13.92
C THR A 61 12.70 -1.01 14.46
N VAL A 62 11.84 -1.85 13.89
CA VAL A 62 11.68 -3.25 14.28
C VAL A 62 11.95 -4.15 13.07
N VAL A 63 12.74 -5.20 13.29
CA VAL A 63 13.02 -6.22 12.28
C VAL A 63 11.72 -6.82 11.78
N ASN A 64 11.56 -6.95 10.46
CA ASN A 64 10.34 -7.43 9.80
C ASN A 64 9.07 -6.58 10.02
N GLY A 65 9.15 -5.47 10.77
CA GLY A 65 8.02 -4.63 11.12
C GLY A 65 8.00 -3.26 10.45
N ASP A 66 9.19 -2.67 10.23
CA ASP A 66 9.36 -1.30 9.73
C ASP A 66 9.30 -1.24 8.18
N VAL A 67 8.22 -0.69 7.64
CA VAL A 67 7.99 -0.47 6.21
C VAL A 67 8.54 0.89 5.81
N ILE A 68 9.27 0.95 4.70
CA ILE A 68 9.84 2.23 4.20
C ILE A 68 9.20 2.70 2.91
N SER A 69 8.56 1.79 2.16
CA SER A 69 7.73 2.18 1.02
C SER A 69 6.82 1.05 0.56
N THR A 70 5.69 1.41 -0.02
CA THR A 70 4.81 0.49 -0.74
C THR A 70 4.54 0.99 -2.15
N LYS A 71 4.69 0.10 -3.12
CA LYS A 71 4.36 0.34 -4.52
C LYS A 71 3.15 -0.48 -4.92
N ALA A 72 2.07 0.18 -5.27
CA ALA A 72 0.83 -0.42 -5.72
C ALA A 72 0.65 -0.21 -7.23
N ARG A 73 0.48 -1.30 -7.98
CA ARG A 73 0.23 -1.28 -9.43
C ARG A 73 -1.12 -1.91 -9.73
N HIS A 74 -1.99 -1.17 -10.39
CA HIS A 74 -3.32 -1.61 -10.81
C HIS A 74 -3.37 -1.73 -12.33
N ALA A 75 -3.08 -2.94 -12.83
CA ALA A 75 -3.09 -3.25 -14.25
C ALA A 75 -4.41 -3.92 -14.66
N SER A 76 -4.74 -3.91 -15.95
CA SER A 76 -5.96 -4.53 -16.51
C SER A 76 -6.26 -5.95 -16.01
N ARG A 77 -5.25 -6.77 -15.70
CA ARG A 77 -5.43 -8.16 -15.26
C ARG A 77 -5.09 -8.43 -13.79
N ARG A 78 -4.21 -7.65 -13.18
CA ARG A 78 -3.65 -7.95 -11.86
C ARG A 78 -3.49 -6.69 -11.01
N ILE A 79 -3.65 -6.87 -9.72
CA ILE A 79 -3.23 -5.92 -8.70
C ILE A 79 -1.92 -6.47 -8.12
N VAL A 80 -0.92 -5.60 -7.96
CA VAL A 80 0.40 -5.95 -7.43
C VAL A 80 0.78 -4.94 -6.37
N PHE A 81 1.20 -5.43 -5.21
CA PHE A 81 1.85 -4.64 -4.18
C PHE A 81 3.29 -5.10 -4.04
N THR A 82 4.20 -4.16 -3.84
CA THR A 82 5.59 -4.41 -3.48
C THR A 82 5.92 -3.52 -2.30
N THR A 83 6.08 -4.13 -1.14
CA THR A 83 6.39 -3.47 0.13
C THR A 83 7.86 -3.65 0.39
N ARG A 84 8.57 -2.56 0.66
CA ARG A 84 9.98 -2.56 1.06
C ARG A 84 10.05 -2.26 2.55
N TYR A 85 10.86 -3.03 3.25
CA TYR A 85 11.11 -2.90 4.68
C TYR A 85 12.47 -2.25 4.94
N ALA A 86 12.67 -1.74 6.15
CA ALA A 86 13.97 -1.31 6.62
C ALA A 86 14.94 -2.50 6.75
N LEU A 87 14.43 -3.65 7.22
CA LEU A 87 15.17 -4.90 7.32
C LEU A 87 14.22 -6.11 7.33
N LEU A 88 14.42 -7.05 6.42
CA LEU A 88 13.81 -8.38 6.45
C LEU A 88 14.83 -9.46 6.83
N VAL A 89 14.51 -10.29 7.80
CA VAL A 89 15.29 -11.48 8.15
C VAL A 89 14.44 -12.74 8.07
N ARG A 90 15.08 -13.84 7.71
CA ARG A 90 14.45 -15.15 7.70
C ARG A 90 14.29 -15.66 9.13
N GLY A 91 13.12 -16.20 9.43
CA GLY A 91 12.94 -17.04 10.61
C GLY A 91 11.54 -17.63 10.68
N ALA A 92 11.41 -18.64 11.53
CA ALA A 92 10.12 -19.15 12.01
C ALA A 92 10.00 -18.76 13.50
N GLY A 93 8.79 -18.84 14.07
CA GLY A 93 8.56 -18.44 15.47
C GLY A 93 8.74 -16.93 15.67
N GLU A 94 9.74 -16.55 16.45
CA GLU A 94 10.01 -15.19 16.96
C GLU A 94 10.44 -14.15 15.89
N ASN A 95 10.54 -14.56 14.63
CA ASN A 95 10.85 -13.68 13.50
C ASN A 95 9.76 -13.73 12.42
N ARG A 96 8.57 -14.24 12.75
CA ARG A 96 7.42 -14.22 11.83
C ARG A 96 6.93 -12.79 11.64
N PHE A 97 6.35 -12.56 10.48
CA PHE A 97 5.75 -11.29 10.08
C PHE A 97 4.58 -11.50 9.14
N LYS A 98 3.75 -10.45 9.03
CA LYS A 98 2.59 -10.39 8.14
C LYS A 98 2.60 -9.07 7.39
N THR A 99 2.60 -9.13 6.07
CA THR A 99 2.35 -7.97 5.20
C THR A 99 0.91 -8.03 4.73
N GLN A 100 0.15 -6.97 4.98
CA GLN A 100 -1.26 -6.91 4.63
C GLN A 100 -1.59 -5.64 3.86
N GLN A 101 -2.34 -5.78 2.77
CA GLN A 101 -2.82 -4.66 1.97
C GLN A 101 -4.35 -4.69 1.98
N GLN A 102 -4.95 -3.88 2.85
CA GLN A 102 -6.41 -3.72 2.90
C GLN A 102 -6.84 -2.77 1.80
N MET A 103 -7.91 -3.10 1.08
CA MET A 103 -8.35 -2.41 -0.12
C MET A 103 -9.82 -2.05 -0.02
N ARG A 104 -10.19 -0.97 -0.70
CA ARG A 104 -11.57 -0.52 -0.87
C ARG A 104 -11.87 -0.24 -2.34
N PHE A 105 -13.05 -0.65 -2.78
CA PHE A 105 -13.48 -0.61 -4.18
C PHE A 105 -14.65 0.35 -4.43
N PRO A 106 -15.07 0.56 -5.70
CA PRO A 106 -16.07 1.57 -6.05
C PRO A 106 -17.48 1.35 -5.52
N ASP A 107 -17.87 0.09 -5.34
CA ASP A 107 -19.15 -0.33 -4.78
C ASP A 107 -19.16 -0.30 -3.24
N GLY A 108 -18.03 0.03 -2.62
CA GLY A 108 -17.86 0.07 -1.17
C GLY A 108 -17.36 -1.24 -0.57
N SER A 109 -17.27 -2.33 -1.36
CA SER A 109 -16.70 -3.59 -0.90
C SER A 109 -15.22 -3.44 -0.51
N THR A 110 -14.76 -4.33 0.35
CA THR A 110 -13.40 -4.36 0.86
C THR A 110 -12.76 -5.74 0.70
N ALA A 111 -11.45 -5.76 0.54
CA ALA A 111 -10.69 -7.01 0.55
C ALA A 111 -9.30 -6.75 1.11
N ALA A 112 -8.67 -7.76 1.67
CA ALA A 112 -7.27 -7.72 2.06
C ALA A 112 -6.51 -8.83 1.34
N VAL A 113 -5.31 -8.51 0.86
CA VAL A 113 -4.34 -9.52 0.45
C VAL A 113 -3.23 -9.57 1.49
N VAL A 114 -2.86 -10.79 1.89
CA VAL A 114 -1.89 -11.04 2.96
C VAL A 114 -0.75 -11.91 2.47
N VAL A 115 0.46 -11.64 2.98
CA VAL A 115 1.58 -12.57 3.04
C VAL A 115 1.90 -12.81 4.52
N ASP A 116 1.86 -14.06 4.96
CA ASP A 116 2.02 -14.46 6.37
C ASP A 116 3.10 -15.54 6.49
N THR A 117 4.11 -15.31 7.34
CA THR A 117 5.23 -16.24 7.56
C THR A 117 5.11 -17.08 8.84
N SER A 118 3.94 -17.08 9.48
CA SER A 118 3.69 -17.84 10.72
C SER A 118 3.98 -19.35 10.60
N ASN A 119 3.84 -19.92 9.39
CA ASN A 119 4.08 -21.34 9.13
C ASN A 119 5.43 -21.62 8.44
N GLY A 120 6.31 -20.62 8.33
CA GLY A 120 7.63 -20.76 7.72
C GLY A 120 8.05 -19.52 6.93
N TRP A 121 9.37 -19.34 6.82
CA TRP A 121 10.00 -18.19 6.18
C TRP A 121 9.61 -18.00 4.70
N THR A 122 9.17 -19.05 4.01
CA THR A 122 8.70 -18.89 2.63
C THR A 122 7.37 -18.15 2.53
N GLY A 123 6.60 -18.08 3.62
CA GLY A 123 5.31 -17.44 3.67
C GLY A 123 4.17 -18.23 3.01
N ALA A 124 2.95 -17.80 3.30
CA ALA A 124 1.72 -18.16 2.61
C ALA A 124 0.97 -16.88 2.22
N SER A 125 0.24 -16.91 1.12
CA SER A 125 -0.58 -15.77 0.69
C SER A 125 -2.02 -16.14 0.46
N TYR A 126 -2.92 -15.27 0.89
CA TYR A 126 -4.36 -15.44 0.74
C TYR A 126 -5.06 -14.09 0.58
N VAL A 127 -6.32 -14.14 0.13
CA VAL A 127 -7.19 -12.98 -0.01
C VAL A 127 -8.43 -13.23 0.84
N TYR A 128 -8.92 -12.20 1.52
CA TYR A 128 -10.13 -12.29 2.33
C TYR A 128 -10.91 -10.97 2.29
N ASP A 129 -12.20 -11.03 2.61
CA ASP A 129 -13.07 -9.86 2.73
C ASP A 129 -12.73 -9.10 4.03
N ALA A 130 -12.31 -7.84 3.91
CA ALA A 130 -11.69 -7.14 5.05
C ALA A 130 -12.68 -6.77 6.16
N ASP A 131 -13.99 -6.72 5.86
CA ASP A 131 -15.04 -6.40 6.83
C ASP A 131 -15.53 -7.66 7.57
N THR A 132 -15.63 -8.80 6.89
CA THR A 132 -16.18 -10.04 7.44
C THR A 132 -15.13 -11.07 7.85
N GLY A 133 -13.89 -10.93 7.40
CA GLY A 133 -12.82 -11.91 7.63
C GLY A 133 -12.93 -13.17 6.76
N ASN A 134 -13.96 -13.30 5.93
CA ASN A 134 -14.20 -14.49 5.13
C ASN A 134 -13.17 -14.62 4.00
N GLY A 135 -12.63 -15.82 3.81
CA GLY A 135 -11.70 -16.10 2.72
C GLY A 135 -12.35 -15.87 1.35
N ILE A 136 -11.62 -15.20 0.45
CA ILE A 136 -12.01 -14.99 -0.95
C ILE A 136 -11.24 -16.01 -1.80
N PRO A 137 -11.91 -16.98 -2.46
CA PRO A 137 -11.24 -17.92 -3.33
C PRO A 137 -10.49 -17.21 -4.46
N CYS A 138 -9.16 -17.31 -4.46
CA CYS A 138 -8.32 -16.59 -5.42
C CYS A 138 -7.15 -17.45 -5.91
N ALA A 139 -7.42 -18.38 -6.82
CA ALA A 139 -6.45 -19.35 -7.36
C ALA A 139 -5.20 -18.72 -8.03
N GLY A 140 -5.23 -17.41 -8.34
CA GLY A 140 -4.12 -16.72 -8.98
C GLY A 140 -3.27 -15.86 -8.05
N VAL A 141 -3.51 -15.89 -6.73
CA VAL A 141 -2.68 -15.17 -5.75
C VAL A 141 -1.27 -15.78 -5.75
N ARG A 142 -0.26 -14.90 -5.74
CA ARG A 142 1.16 -15.26 -5.71
C ARG A 142 1.90 -14.23 -4.87
N HIS A 143 2.89 -14.68 -4.13
CA HIS A 143 3.82 -13.80 -3.44
C HIS A 143 5.27 -14.21 -3.69
N GLU A 144 6.17 -13.31 -3.32
CA GLU A 144 7.61 -13.48 -3.34
C GLU A 144 8.16 -12.66 -2.17
N ILE A 145 9.05 -13.25 -1.37
CA ILE A 145 9.78 -12.57 -0.31
C ILE A 145 11.25 -12.60 -0.70
N ASP A 146 11.81 -11.43 -0.98
CA ASP A 146 13.22 -11.23 -1.26
C ASP A 146 13.87 -10.58 -0.04
N TYR A 147 14.54 -11.42 0.75
CA TYR A 147 15.23 -11.01 1.97
C TYR A 147 16.50 -10.22 1.71
N ASP A 148 17.14 -10.38 0.55
CA ASP A 148 18.36 -9.65 0.21
C ASP A 148 18.02 -8.23 -0.25
N ALA A 149 16.84 -8.05 -0.86
CA ALA A 149 16.32 -6.76 -1.28
C ALA A 149 15.39 -6.10 -0.24
N ASP A 150 15.09 -6.74 0.88
CA ASP A 150 14.10 -6.32 1.88
C ASP A 150 12.72 -6.06 1.28
N THR A 151 12.23 -6.93 0.39
CA THR A 151 10.93 -6.74 -0.25
C THR A 151 9.98 -7.91 -0.13
N VAL A 152 8.71 -7.58 0.05
CA VAL A 152 7.58 -8.50 -0.08
C VAL A 152 6.74 -8.06 -1.25
N ARG A 153 6.62 -8.92 -2.25
CA ARG A 153 5.77 -8.70 -3.42
C ARG A 153 4.59 -9.64 -3.34
N VAL A 154 3.37 -9.11 -3.47
CA VAL A 154 2.15 -9.90 -3.60
C VAL A 154 1.34 -9.47 -4.80
N SER A 155 0.76 -10.42 -5.51
CA SER A 155 -0.04 -10.14 -6.69
C SER A 155 -1.21 -11.10 -6.82
N PHE A 156 -2.34 -10.62 -7.33
CA PHE A 156 -3.51 -11.43 -7.55
C PHE A 156 -4.34 -10.92 -8.75
N PRO A 157 -5.15 -11.79 -9.40
CA PRO A 157 -6.04 -11.39 -10.47
C PRO A 157 -7.10 -10.40 -9.97
N ARG A 158 -7.36 -9.35 -10.76
CA ARG A 158 -8.48 -8.42 -10.49
C ARG A 158 -9.84 -9.11 -10.42
N ALA A 159 -9.98 -10.25 -11.09
CA ALA A 159 -11.20 -11.06 -11.08
C ALA A 159 -11.50 -11.69 -9.71
N CYS A 160 -10.54 -11.74 -8.77
CA CYS A 160 -10.83 -12.20 -7.40
C CYS A 160 -11.64 -11.19 -6.59
N VAL A 161 -11.76 -9.94 -7.06
CA VAL A 161 -12.44 -8.83 -6.37
C VAL A 161 -13.34 -8.06 -7.33
N ASP A 162 -14.01 -8.78 -8.23
CA ASP A 162 -15.00 -8.23 -9.18
C ASP A 162 -14.49 -7.13 -10.14
N ARG A 163 -13.20 -7.20 -10.52
CA ARG A 163 -12.58 -6.36 -11.55
C ARG A 163 -12.81 -4.84 -11.33
N PRO A 164 -12.40 -4.29 -10.19
CA PRO A 164 -12.75 -2.94 -9.78
C PRO A 164 -12.06 -1.92 -10.69
N ARG A 165 -12.76 -0.86 -11.11
CA ARG A 165 -12.17 0.19 -11.99
C ARG A 165 -11.11 1.05 -11.30
N TRP A 166 -11.19 1.15 -9.97
CA TRP A 166 -10.20 1.79 -9.13
C TRP A 166 -10.16 1.07 -7.79
N LEU A 167 -9.06 1.21 -7.07
CA LEU A 167 -8.96 0.81 -5.67
C LEU A 167 -8.31 1.93 -4.85
N ARG A 168 -8.55 1.91 -3.55
CA ARG A 168 -7.68 2.55 -2.54
C ARG A 168 -7.12 1.43 -1.66
N TYR A 169 -6.01 1.68 -0.98
CA TYR A 169 -5.45 0.71 -0.05
C TYR A 169 -4.92 1.33 1.23
N VAL A 170 -4.65 0.48 2.22
CA VAL A 170 -3.85 0.71 3.44
C VAL A 170 -2.84 -0.43 3.53
N GLY A 171 -1.57 -0.08 3.72
CA GLY A 171 -0.51 -1.06 3.91
C GLY A 171 -0.24 -1.22 5.41
N LEU A 172 -0.34 -2.44 5.91
CA LEU A 172 -0.06 -2.80 7.30
C LEU A 172 1.05 -3.84 7.32
N ALA A 173 2.01 -3.67 8.22
CA ALA A 173 3.00 -4.69 8.54
C ALA A 173 2.88 -5.05 10.01
N TYR A 174 2.92 -6.35 10.29
CA TYR A 174 2.95 -6.88 11.63
C TYR A 174 4.21 -7.69 11.81
N ALA A 175 4.87 -7.54 12.94
CA ALA A 175 5.97 -8.39 13.37
C ALA A 175 5.69 -8.88 14.79
N TRP A 176 6.27 -10.03 15.12
CA TRP A 176 6.17 -10.64 16.43
C TRP A 176 7.57 -10.94 16.93
N SER A 177 7.85 -10.65 18.20
CA SER A 177 9.02 -11.15 18.92
C SER A 177 8.59 -11.68 20.28
N GLY A 178 9.33 -12.61 20.86
CA GLY A 178 8.99 -13.21 22.15
C GLY A 178 9.24 -14.72 22.13
N SER A 179 9.69 -15.27 23.25
CA SER A 179 9.99 -16.70 23.36
C SER A 179 8.76 -17.52 23.68
N ASP A 180 8.70 -18.77 23.20
CA ASP A 180 7.72 -19.83 23.56
C ASP A 180 7.72 -20.17 25.08
N THR A 181 8.27 -19.33 25.94
CA THR A 181 8.32 -19.51 27.39
C THR A 181 6.95 -19.25 28.01
N GLU A 182 6.56 -20.09 28.97
CA GLU A 182 5.21 -20.18 29.57
C GLU A 182 4.66 -18.88 30.20
N THR A 183 5.48 -17.84 30.34
CA THR A 183 5.09 -16.51 30.80
C THR A 183 5.02 -15.60 29.57
N GLY A 184 3.81 -15.34 29.05
CA GLY A 184 3.57 -14.49 27.87
C GLY A 184 3.94 -13.01 28.01
N ASP A 185 4.83 -12.68 28.95
CA ASP A 185 5.30 -11.33 29.26
C ASP A 185 6.32 -10.81 28.23
N ASP A 186 6.91 -11.70 27.43
CA ASP A 186 7.92 -11.35 26.41
C ASP A 186 7.35 -11.29 24.97
N ASP A 187 6.06 -11.60 24.78
CA ASP A 187 5.40 -11.51 23.48
C ASP A 187 5.10 -10.06 23.11
N HIS A 188 5.80 -9.55 22.11
CA HIS A 188 5.57 -8.24 21.53
C HIS A 188 4.91 -8.36 20.16
N ASN A 189 3.75 -7.70 20.03
CA ASN A 189 3.09 -7.48 18.75
C ASN A 189 3.46 -6.07 18.25
N TYR A 190 4.08 -6.02 17.09
CA TYR A 190 4.42 -4.78 16.43
C TYR A 190 3.49 -4.51 15.26
N LEU A 191 3.17 -3.25 15.05
CA LEU A 191 2.39 -2.76 13.92
C LEU A 191 3.07 -1.56 13.30
N ASP A 192 3.09 -1.57 11.98
CA ASP A 192 3.40 -0.42 11.17
C ASP A 192 2.30 -0.16 10.12
N ASN A 193 2.06 1.11 9.82
CA ASN A 193 1.11 1.54 8.81
C ASN A 193 1.81 2.41 7.76
N ALA A 194 2.02 1.81 6.59
CA ALA A 194 2.76 2.36 5.46
C ALA A 194 2.22 3.68 4.86
N LEU A 195 1.09 4.20 5.37
CA LEU A 195 0.46 5.44 4.90
C LEU A 195 0.39 6.53 5.98
N ASN A 196 0.67 6.21 7.24
CA ASN A 196 0.74 7.21 8.31
C ASN A 196 1.58 6.72 9.49
N ALA A 197 2.30 7.63 10.13
CA ALA A 197 3.15 7.37 11.29
C ALA A 197 2.42 6.96 12.60
N GLY A 198 1.16 6.55 12.52
CA GLY A 198 0.32 6.14 13.65
C GLY A 198 -0.13 4.67 13.55
N HIS A 199 -0.54 4.10 14.68
CA HIS A 199 -0.98 2.70 14.81
C HIS A 199 -2.43 2.44 14.33
N LYS A 200 -3.00 3.30 13.47
CA LYS A 200 -4.40 3.15 13.05
C LYS A 200 -4.55 1.98 12.08
N GLN A 201 -5.29 0.97 12.51
CA GLN A 201 -5.73 -0.12 11.64
C GLN A 201 -7.02 0.27 10.89
N GLY A 202 -7.18 -0.20 9.64
CA GLY A 202 -8.45 -0.10 8.90
C GLY A 202 -8.51 0.88 7.73
N THR A 203 -9.45 0.64 6.80
CA THR A 203 -9.65 1.38 5.53
C THR A 203 -10.51 2.65 5.65
N GLY A 204 -10.56 3.27 6.84
CA GLY A 204 -11.25 4.55 7.05
C GLY A 204 -10.73 5.63 6.10
N ASN A 205 -11.58 6.58 5.69
CA ASN A 205 -11.26 7.55 4.63
C ASN A 205 -9.98 8.39 4.89
N SER A 206 -9.60 8.60 6.14
CA SER A 206 -8.39 9.35 6.53
C SER A 206 -7.10 8.51 6.53
N ASN A 207 -7.19 7.21 6.25
CA ASN A 207 -6.09 6.26 6.35
C ASN A 207 -5.85 5.49 5.04
N THR A 208 -6.30 6.02 3.90
CA THR A 208 -6.23 5.31 2.62
C THR A 208 -5.49 6.10 1.57
N SER A 209 -4.84 5.40 0.65
CA SER A 209 -4.21 6.00 -0.51
C SER A 209 -5.23 6.72 -1.42
N PRO A 210 -4.78 7.63 -2.30
CA PRO A 210 -5.58 8.10 -3.43
C PRO A 210 -6.11 6.95 -4.28
N ARG A 211 -7.13 7.23 -5.12
CA ARG A 211 -7.65 6.21 -6.05
C ARG A 211 -6.58 5.83 -7.07
N ILE A 212 -6.35 4.54 -7.22
CA ILE A 212 -5.48 3.95 -8.24
C ILE A 212 -6.38 3.31 -9.30
N TYR A 213 -6.42 3.89 -10.49
CA TYR A 213 -7.26 3.42 -11.59
C TYR A 213 -6.62 2.22 -12.30
N ALA A 214 -7.44 1.31 -12.81
CA ALA A 214 -6.91 0.24 -13.65
C ALA A 214 -6.40 0.83 -14.98
N GLY A 215 -5.14 0.55 -15.32
CA GLY A 215 -4.58 0.85 -16.65
C GLY A 215 -4.69 -0.31 -17.62
#